data_AF-A0A382PC08-F1
#
_entry.id   AF-A0A382PC08-F1
#
_cell.length_a   1.000
_cell.length_b   1.000
_cell.length_c   1.000
_cell.angle_alpha   90.00
_cell.angle_beta   90.00
_cell.angle_gamma   90.00
#
_symmetry.space_group_name_H-M   'P 1'
#
loop_
_entity.id
_entity.type
_entity.pdbx_description
1 polymer ?
#
loop_
_entity_poly.entity_id
_entity_poly.type
_entity_poly.pdbx_seq_one_letter_code
_entity_poly.pdbx_strand_id
1 'polypeptide(L)'
;RKDGRLARITAISGPGVYRSDRYPEGYAGAAFIPEPAANAVTCHWFKETEKGLGRGTHQLFPDKDFEKREFLCSTDERFRPVSIYNGPDGCIYVVDLYRGILQHKVYVTSFYLKPYILERKLEVPVGMGRIYRIVNKAKGRNKTQPKLQEASVEKLVKTLSHPNGWWRDTAQRLLVERREKKSIPALQKVVNSANNHLAKVHALWALEGLDALNLATISNGLKDAHEKVQMTALVVSQRLRATPEQDKAIAALEPLTKSKFEQVAKLSDQMIKRLNGQIIAKSGGPPKIKKMPKGEHGESVKRGIPVYNTLCITCHLADGKGAENLAPPLANSDWVQGSQERLIRIALHGVQGPIKV
;
A
#
# COMPACT_ATOMS: atom_id res chain seq x y z
N ARG A 1 -17.14 24.94 15.07
CA ARG A 1 -17.77 25.89 14.12
C ARG A 1 -18.90 26.59 14.86
N LYS A 2 -19.42 27.72 14.35
CA LYS A 2 -20.52 28.45 15.02
C LYS A 2 -21.79 27.60 15.19
N ASP A 3 -21.92 26.54 14.40
CA ASP A 3 -23.00 25.53 14.42
C ASP A 3 -22.72 24.33 15.35
N GLY A 4 -21.71 24.41 16.23
CA GLY A 4 -21.37 23.33 17.18
C GLY A 4 -20.58 22.16 16.58
N ARG A 5 -20.35 22.10 15.27
CA ARG A 5 -19.57 21.02 14.64
C ARG A 5 -18.06 21.18 14.82
N LEU A 6 -17.33 20.08 14.74
CA LEU A 6 -15.87 20.07 14.79
C LEU A 6 -15.27 20.97 13.69
N ALA A 7 -14.34 21.86 14.05
CA ALA A 7 -13.77 22.81 13.09
C ALA A 7 -12.70 22.18 12.18
N ARG A 8 -11.98 21.17 12.67
CA ARG A 8 -10.91 20.45 12.00
C ARG A 8 -10.95 19.00 12.47
N ILE A 9 -10.57 18.06 11.61
CA ILE A 9 -10.42 16.64 11.97
C ILE A 9 -9.35 16.52 13.06
N THR A 10 -9.61 15.67 14.07
CA THR A 10 -8.75 15.50 15.24
C THR A 10 -8.18 14.10 15.40
N ALA A 11 -8.78 13.10 14.77
CA ALA A 11 -8.30 11.74 14.67
C ALA A 11 -8.61 11.13 13.30
N ILE A 12 -7.75 10.20 12.88
CA ILE A 12 -7.87 9.46 11.63
C ILE A 12 -7.61 7.99 11.93
N SER A 13 -8.40 7.09 11.35
CA SER A 13 -8.21 5.66 11.49
C SER A 13 -8.58 4.91 10.20
N GLY A 14 -7.83 3.87 9.84
CA GLY A 14 -8.12 2.95 8.73
C GLY A 14 -8.72 3.56 7.45
N PRO A 15 -8.04 4.51 6.79
CA PRO A 15 -8.52 5.10 5.54
C PRO A 15 -8.63 4.05 4.43
N GLY A 16 -9.62 4.20 3.55
CA GLY A 16 -9.81 3.29 2.42
C GLY A 16 -10.08 4.03 1.11
N VAL A 17 -9.42 3.61 0.03
CA VAL A 17 -9.68 4.12 -1.32
C VAL A 17 -10.75 3.25 -1.97
N TYR A 18 -11.82 3.85 -2.47
CA TYR A 18 -12.87 3.11 -3.16
C TYR A 18 -12.44 2.74 -4.59
N ARG A 19 -12.48 1.44 -4.92
CA ARG A 19 -11.93 0.87 -6.16
C ARG A 19 -12.97 0.04 -6.93
N SER A 20 -14.25 0.40 -6.83
CA SER A 20 -15.36 -0.33 -7.47
C SER A 20 -16.25 0.57 -8.32
N ASP A 21 -17.26 0.00 -8.98
CA ASP A 21 -18.09 0.68 -10.00
C ASP A 21 -19.54 0.97 -9.55
N ARG A 22 -19.90 0.66 -8.30
CA ARG A 22 -21.29 0.78 -7.82
C ARG A 22 -21.74 2.20 -7.47
N TYR A 23 -20.80 3.07 -7.12
CA TYR A 23 -21.06 4.46 -6.79
C TYR A 23 -20.93 5.34 -8.05
N PRO A 24 -21.49 6.56 -8.03
CA PRO A 24 -21.44 7.46 -9.18
C PRO A 24 -20.00 7.81 -9.57
N GLU A 25 -19.87 8.41 -10.75
CA GLU A 25 -18.59 8.94 -11.22
C GLU A 25 -17.96 9.88 -10.18
N GLY A 26 -16.63 9.85 -10.09
CA GLY A 26 -15.85 10.59 -9.08
C GLY A 26 -15.64 9.85 -7.76
N TYR A 27 -16.42 8.81 -7.45
CA TYR A 27 -16.18 8.00 -6.25
C TYR A 27 -15.01 7.03 -6.41
N ALA A 28 -14.84 6.43 -7.60
CA ALA A 28 -13.70 5.55 -7.86
C ALA A 28 -12.39 6.36 -7.73
N GLY A 29 -11.50 5.92 -6.84
CA GLY A 29 -10.28 6.66 -6.47
C GLY A 29 -10.45 7.63 -5.29
N ALA A 30 -11.66 7.86 -4.80
CA ALA A 30 -11.89 8.67 -3.60
C ALA A 30 -11.39 7.95 -2.34
N ALA A 31 -10.79 8.71 -1.42
CA ALA A 31 -10.43 8.23 -0.09
C ALA A 31 -11.55 8.54 0.91
N PHE A 32 -11.94 7.52 1.66
CA PHE A 32 -12.86 7.62 2.78
C PHE A 32 -12.07 7.46 4.06
N ILE A 33 -12.16 8.45 4.94
CA ILE A 33 -11.32 8.54 6.13
C ILE A 33 -12.21 8.57 7.36
N PRO A 34 -12.24 7.47 8.14
CA PRO A 34 -12.88 7.45 9.45
C PRO A 34 -12.26 8.47 10.39
N GLU A 35 -13.13 9.27 11.00
CA GLU A 35 -12.85 10.15 12.11
C GLU A 35 -13.71 9.71 13.32
N PRO A 36 -13.19 8.79 14.15
CA PRO A 36 -13.92 8.24 15.28
C PRO A 36 -14.23 9.26 16.38
N ALA A 37 -13.44 10.33 16.53
CA ALA A 37 -13.67 11.36 17.54
C ALA A 37 -14.86 12.28 17.18
N ALA A 38 -15.19 12.40 15.89
CA ALA A 38 -16.31 13.20 15.39
C ALA A 38 -17.51 12.38 14.89
N ASN A 39 -17.52 11.06 15.13
CA ASN A 39 -18.60 10.16 14.71
C ASN A 39 -18.86 10.25 13.20
N ALA A 40 -17.79 10.38 12.40
CA ALA A 40 -17.91 10.69 10.99
C ALA A 40 -16.94 9.88 10.11
N VAL A 41 -17.29 9.78 8.83
CA VAL A 41 -16.40 9.34 7.76
C VAL A 41 -16.34 10.46 6.75
N THR A 42 -15.15 10.99 6.49
CA THR A 42 -14.92 12.04 5.50
C THR A 42 -14.71 11.43 4.12
N CYS A 43 -14.87 12.24 3.06
CA CYS A 43 -14.61 11.82 1.68
C CYS A 43 -13.69 12.83 0.99
N HIS A 44 -12.66 12.34 0.34
CA HIS A 44 -11.68 13.14 -0.37
C HIS A 44 -11.53 12.65 -1.81
N TRP A 45 -11.76 13.54 -2.77
CA TRP A 45 -11.59 13.25 -4.20
C TRP A 45 -10.21 13.67 -4.67
N PHE A 46 -9.62 12.85 -5.53
CA PHE A 46 -8.32 13.14 -6.14
C PHE A 46 -8.49 13.24 -7.64
N LYS A 47 -7.82 14.21 -8.24
CA LYS A 47 -7.73 14.34 -9.69
C LYS A 47 -6.33 13.94 -10.11
N GLU A 48 -6.22 12.88 -10.91
CA GLU A 48 -4.96 12.56 -11.57
C GLU A 48 -4.69 13.56 -12.70
N THR A 49 -3.43 13.94 -12.83
CA THR A 49 -2.91 14.88 -13.83
C THR A 49 -1.63 14.30 -14.44
N GLU A 50 -1.14 14.87 -15.53
CA GLU A 50 0.16 14.46 -16.11
C GLU A 50 1.34 14.67 -15.15
N LYS A 51 1.19 15.60 -14.19
CA LYS A 51 2.14 15.85 -13.09
C LYS A 51 1.98 14.88 -11.93
N GLY A 52 0.97 14.01 -11.99
CA GLY A 52 0.66 13.02 -10.97
C GLY A 52 -0.66 13.21 -10.24
N LEU A 53 -0.76 12.59 -9.06
CA LEU A 53 -1.92 12.72 -8.18
C LEU A 53 -2.02 14.17 -7.68
N GLY A 54 -3.08 14.87 -8.09
CA GLY A 54 -3.35 16.24 -7.69
C GLY A 54 -3.78 16.36 -6.23
N ARG A 55 -4.02 17.60 -5.81
CA ARG A 55 -4.49 17.90 -4.44
C ARG A 55 -5.85 17.23 -4.20
N GLY A 56 -5.97 16.56 -3.05
CA GLY A 56 -7.24 16.02 -2.59
C GLY A 56 -8.23 17.13 -2.23
N THR A 57 -9.45 17.05 -2.76
CA THR A 57 -10.56 17.95 -2.44
C THR A 57 -11.46 17.27 -1.42
N HIS A 58 -11.66 17.90 -0.26
CA HIS A 58 -12.61 17.43 0.74
C HIS A 58 -14.03 17.65 0.22
N GLN A 59 -14.74 16.54 0.00
CA GLN A 59 -16.11 16.54 -0.51
C GLN A 59 -17.10 16.53 0.64
N LEU A 60 -17.96 17.54 0.68
CA LEU A 60 -19.11 17.62 1.57
C LEU A 60 -20.41 17.36 0.79
N PHE A 61 -21.44 16.89 1.48
CA PHE A 61 -22.73 16.52 0.90
C PHE A 61 -23.84 17.37 1.49
N PRO A 62 -24.92 17.66 0.75
CA PRO A 62 -26.05 18.42 1.28
C PRO A 62 -26.62 17.80 2.56
N ASP A 63 -26.98 18.65 3.50
CA ASP A 63 -27.63 18.27 4.75
C ASP A 63 -28.77 19.24 5.05
N LYS A 64 -29.90 18.72 5.54
CA LYS A 64 -31.09 19.53 5.83
C LYS A 64 -30.87 20.46 7.02
N ASP A 65 -30.13 19.99 8.03
CA ASP A 65 -30.01 20.67 9.32
C ASP A 65 -28.73 21.53 9.38
N PHE A 66 -27.69 21.18 8.60
CA PHE A 66 -26.37 21.81 8.66
C PHE A 66 -25.85 22.36 7.32
N GLU A 67 -26.71 22.50 6.32
CA GLU A 67 -26.45 22.80 4.88
C GLU A 67 -25.58 21.76 4.16
N LYS A 68 -24.49 21.34 4.81
CA LYS A 68 -23.51 20.38 4.33
C LYS A 68 -23.11 19.43 5.45
N ARG A 69 -22.70 18.21 5.13
CA ARG A 69 -22.19 17.19 6.06
C ARG A 69 -21.06 16.38 5.46
N GLU A 70 -20.40 15.59 6.30
CA GLU A 70 -19.47 14.55 5.86
C GLU A 70 -20.19 13.41 5.15
N PHE A 71 -19.43 12.51 4.51
CA PHE A 71 -19.97 11.39 3.75
C PHE A 71 -20.92 10.52 4.58
N LEU A 72 -20.53 10.21 5.82
CA LEU A 72 -21.36 9.56 6.81
C LEU A 72 -21.15 10.25 8.16
N CYS A 73 -22.24 10.64 8.81
CA CYS A 73 -22.25 11.15 10.17
C CYS A 73 -23.28 10.37 10.98
N SER A 74 -23.06 10.24 12.28
CA SER A 74 -24.04 9.67 13.20
C SER A 74 -24.21 10.55 14.43
N THR A 75 -25.46 10.70 14.88
CA THR A 75 -25.79 11.30 16.19
C THR A 75 -25.64 10.31 17.34
N ASP A 76 -25.51 9.02 17.04
CA ASP A 76 -25.16 8.01 18.03
C ASP A 76 -23.71 8.22 18.47
N GLU A 77 -23.56 8.63 19.72
CA GLU A 77 -22.28 8.93 20.36
C GLU A 77 -21.34 7.74 20.44
N ARG A 78 -21.85 6.51 20.28
CA ARG A 78 -21.04 5.29 20.27
C ARG A 78 -20.54 4.96 18.87
N PHE A 79 -20.96 5.67 17.82
CA PHE A 79 -20.44 5.48 16.47
C PHE A 79 -18.98 5.97 16.36
N ARG A 80 -18.06 5.01 16.28
CA ARG A 80 -16.60 5.15 16.20
C ARG A 80 -16.10 4.39 14.97
N PRO A 81 -16.27 4.94 13.76
CA PRO A 81 -15.74 4.30 12.57
C PRO A 81 -14.21 4.24 12.64
N VAL A 82 -13.63 3.08 12.36
CA VAL A 82 -12.18 2.82 12.48
C VAL A 82 -11.57 2.28 11.21
N SER A 83 -12.33 1.72 10.28
CA SER A 83 -11.77 1.20 9.02
C SER A 83 -12.77 1.20 7.88
N ILE A 84 -12.25 1.40 6.67
CA ILE A 84 -13.01 1.33 5.41
C ILE A 84 -12.51 0.18 4.54
N TYR A 85 -13.45 -0.60 3.99
CA TYR A 85 -13.16 -1.69 3.06
C TYR A 85 -14.03 -1.63 1.80
N ASN A 86 -13.48 -2.14 0.69
CA ASN A 86 -14.23 -2.41 -0.53
C ASN A 86 -14.84 -3.81 -0.43
N GLY A 87 -16.15 -3.95 -0.60
CA GLY A 87 -16.79 -5.26 -0.60
C GLY A 87 -16.79 -5.94 -1.98
N PRO A 88 -16.98 -7.27 -2.04
CA PRO A 88 -17.15 -8.01 -3.30
C PRO A 88 -18.39 -7.57 -4.07
N ASP A 89 -19.40 -7.06 -3.37
CA ASP A 89 -20.62 -6.51 -3.94
C ASP A 89 -20.47 -5.08 -4.49
N GLY A 90 -19.27 -4.51 -4.36
CA GLY A 90 -18.91 -3.16 -4.79
C GLY A 90 -19.38 -2.06 -3.84
N CYS A 91 -19.87 -2.42 -2.65
CA CYS A 91 -20.26 -1.47 -1.62
C CYS A 91 -19.06 -1.03 -0.75
N ILE A 92 -19.19 0.12 -0.09
CA ILE A 92 -18.24 0.58 0.93
C ILE A 92 -18.67 -0.03 2.27
N TYR A 93 -17.72 -0.63 2.97
CA TYR A 93 -17.92 -1.20 4.30
C TYR A 93 -17.21 -0.34 5.34
N VAL A 94 -17.89 -0.03 6.43
CA VAL A 94 -17.34 0.72 7.56
C VAL A 94 -17.33 -0.20 8.77
N VAL A 95 -16.15 -0.44 9.33
CA VAL A 95 -16.00 -1.09 10.63
C VAL A 95 -16.10 -0.02 11.70
N ASP A 96 -16.98 -0.24 12.65
CA ASP A 96 -17.25 0.66 13.78
C ASP A 96 -17.00 -0.08 15.09
N LEU A 97 -16.16 0.50 15.95
CA LEU A 97 -15.82 -0.03 17.26
C LEU A 97 -17.01 -0.03 18.24
N TYR A 98 -18.06 0.75 17.95
CA TYR A 98 -19.26 0.91 18.77
C TYR A 98 -18.98 1.14 20.26
N ARG A 99 -18.39 2.29 20.59
CA ARG A 99 -17.87 2.59 21.94
C ARG A 99 -18.03 4.06 22.31
N GLY A 100 -18.51 4.35 23.52
CA GLY A 100 -18.69 5.73 23.99
C GLY A 100 -17.37 6.44 24.28
N ILE A 101 -16.49 5.82 25.06
CA ILE A 101 -15.20 6.39 25.49
C ILE A 101 -14.06 5.92 24.58
N LEU A 102 -13.42 6.83 23.81
CA LEU A 102 -12.20 6.50 23.05
C LEU A 102 -10.91 6.56 23.90
N GLN A 103 -10.84 7.51 24.84
CA GLN A 103 -9.62 7.79 25.58
C GLN A 103 -9.34 6.69 26.63
N HIS A 104 -8.06 6.55 27.01
CA HIS A 104 -7.71 5.71 28.14
C HIS A 104 -8.33 6.29 29.43
N LYS A 105 -8.81 5.43 30.34
CA LYS A 105 -9.55 5.85 31.55
C LYS A 105 -8.78 6.86 32.42
N VAL A 106 -7.46 6.78 32.43
CA VAL A 106 -6.57 7.70 33.19
C VAL A 106 -6.66 9.15 32.71
N TYR A 107 -7.00 9.38 31.43
CA TYR A 107 -7.13 10.74 30.88
C TYR A 107 -8.55 11.29 30.98
N VAL A 108 -9.50 10.53 31.53
CA VAL A 108 -10.87 11.01 31.76
C VAL A 108 -10.88 11.92 33.00
N THR A 109 -11.16 13.20 32.79
CA THR A 109 -11.25 14.18 33.88
C THR A 109 -12.40 13.83 34.83
N SER A 110 -12.06 13.54 36.09
CA SER A 110 -13.00 12.99 37.06
C SER A 110 -14.12 13.95 37.46
N PHE A 111 -13.86 15.26 37.45
CA PHE A 111 -14.85 16.28 37.83
C PHE A 111 -15.68 16.82 36.67
N TYR A 112 -15.25 16.60 35.42
CA TYR A 112 -15.90 17.17 34.23
C TYR A 112 -16.46 16.08 33.31
N LEU A 113 -15.63 15.22 32.72
CA LEU A 113 -16.09 14.22 31.75
C LEU A 113 -16.82 13.03 32.40
N LYS A 114 -16.40 12.61 33.60
CA LYS A 114 -16.96 11.41 34.25
C LYS A 114 -18.47 11.53 34.57
N PRO A 115 -19.00 12.67 35.09
CA PRO A 115 -20.44 12.85 35.25
C PRO A 115 -21.23 12.62 33.95
N TYR A 116 -20.83 13.26 32.85
CA TYR A 116 -21.50 13.11 31.55
C TYR A 116 -21.42 11.68 31.00
N ILE A 117 -20.28 11.00 31.21
CA ILE A 117 -20.13 9.60 30.81
C ILE A 117 -21.16 8.73 31.52
N LEU A 118 -21.29 8.86 32.84
CA LEU A 118 -22.21 8.04 33.64
C LEU A 118 -23.68 8.39 33.35
N GLU A 119 -24.01 9.68 33.26
CA GLU A 119 -25.35 10.16 32.92
C GLU A 119 -25.84 9.57 31.58
N ARG A 120 -24.95 9.55 30.58
CA ARG A 120 -25.24 9.09 29.21
C ARG A 120 -24.86 7.62 28.99
N LYS A 121 -24.42 6.93 30.05
CA LYS A 121 -24.01 5.52 30.09
C LYS A 121 -22.95 5.16 29.05
N LEU A 122 -22.02 6.07 28.76
CA LEU A 122 -21.02 5.93 27.68
C LEU A 122 -19.90 4.92 27.99
N GLU A 123 -19.81 4.47 29.23
CA GLU A 123 -18.94 3.38 29.65
C GLU A 123 -19.36 2.01 29.12
N VAL A 124 -20.60 1.89 28.60
CA VAL A 124 -21.14 0.67 27.99
C VAL A 124 -21.83 0.95 26.64
N PRO A 125 -21.88 -0.03 25.73
CA PRO A 125 -21.20 -1.33 25.82
C PRO A 125 -19.70 -1.25 25.52
N VAL A 126 -18.97 -2.27 25.95
CA VAL A 126 -17.55 -2.50 25.61
C VAL A 126 -17.44 -3.87 24.96
N GLY A 127 -16.53 -4.03 24.00
CA GLY A 127 -16.34 -5.31 23.30
C GLY A 127 -17.38 -5.61 22.23
N MET A 128 -18.21 -4.62 21.88
CA MET A 128 -19.12 -4.70 20.74
C MET A 128 -18.43 -4.14 19.48
N GLY A 129 -19.10 -4.31 18.34
CA GLY A 129 -18.69 -3.71 17.08
C GLY A 129 -19.81 -3.78 16.06
N ARG A 130 -19.78 -2.90 15.07
CA ARG A 130 -20.75 -2.86 13.97
C ARG A 130 -20.01 -2.85 12.64
N ILE A 131 -20.63 -3.47 11.64
CA ILE A 131 -20.18 -3.38 10.25
C ILE A 131 -21.32 -2.79 9.43
N TYR A 132 -21.10 -1.58 8.93
CA TYR A 132 -22.03 -0.93 8.02
C TYR A 132 -21.68 -1.26 6.59
N ARG A 133 -22.68 -1.64 5.79
CA ARG A 133 -22.60 -1.66 4.33
C ARG A 133 -23.31 -0.43 3.81
N ILE A 134 -22.56 0.49 3.22
CA ILE A 134 -23.13 1.66 2.55
C ILE A 134 -23.56 1.21 1.15
N VAL A 135 -24.82 1.45 0.82
CA VAL A 135 -25.42 1.01 -0.45
C VAL A 135 -25.85 2.23 -1.23
N ASN A 136 -25.37 2.34 -2.46
CA ASN A 136 -25.91 3.30 -3.41
C ASN A 136 -27.34 2.87 -3.78
N LYS A 137 -28.35 3.70 -3.50
CA LYS A 137 -29.76 3.35 -3.75
C LYS A 137 -30.09 3.18 -5.24
N ALA A 138 -29.42 3.91 -6.13
CA ALA A 138 -29.68 3.86 -7.58
C ALA A 138 -29.16 2.56 -8.22
N LYS A 139 -27.93 2.16 -7.91
CA LYS A 139 -27.29 0.96 -8.52
C LYS A 139 -27.39 -0.30 -7.65
N GLY A 140 -27.73 -0.15 -6.37
CA GLY A 140 -27.82 -1.24 -5.40
C GLY A 140 -26.49 -1.98 -5.17
N ARG A 141 -26.56 -3.08 -4.42
CA ARG A 141 -25.43 -4.01 -4.25
C ARG A 141 -25.37 -5.02 -5.40
N ASN A 142 -24.17 -5.43 -5.80
CA ASN A 142 -24.03 -6.60 -6.67
C ASN A 142 -24.39 -7.89 -5.87
N LYS A 143 -25.24 -8.74 -6.44
CA LYS A 143 -25.67 -10.00 -5.82
C LYS A 143 -24.81 -11.21 -6.24
N THR A 144 -23.92 -11.04 -7.22
CA THR A 144 -23.03 -12.12 -7.67
C THR A 144 -22.07 -12.53 -6.55
N GLN A 145 -22.11 -13.81 -6.19
CA GLN A 145 -21.22 -14.37 -5.17
C GLN A 145 -19.80 -14.60 -5.72
N PRO A 146 -18.74 -14.25 -4.97
CA PRO A 146 -17.36 -14.44 -5.37
C PRO A 146 -16.87 -15.87 -5.17
N LYS A 147 -17.33 -16.78 -6.03
CA LYS A 147 -16.89 -18.18 -6.09
C LYS A 147 -15.50 -18.32 -6.73
N LEU A 148 -14.51 -17.60 -6.19
CA LEU A 148 -13.13 -17.58 -6.73
C LEU A 148 -12.24 -18.68 -6.13
N GLN A 149 -12.57 -19.19 -4.94
CA GLN A 149 -11.76 -20.19 -4.23
C GLN A 149 -11.53 -21.47 -5.05
N GLU A 150 -12.48 -21.86 -5.89
CA GLU A 150 -12.41 -23.05 -6.76
C GLU A 150 -12.26 -22.68 -8.24
N ALA A 151 -12.14 -21.38 -8.56
CA ALA A 151 -12.04 -20.92 -9.94
C ALA A 151 -10.75 -21.41 -10.61
N SER A 152 -10.84 -21.79 -11.89
CA SER A 152 -9.67 -22.17 -12.69
C SER A 152 -8.71 -21.00 -12.91
N VAL A 153 -7.45 -21.28 -13.27
CA VAL A 153 -6.45 -20.27 -13.61
C VAL A 153 -6.95 -19.32 -14.69
N GLU A 154 -7.60 -19.84 -15.73
CA GLU A 154 -8.13 -19.05 -16.84
C GLU A 154 -9.19 -18.06 -16.34
N LYS A 155 -10.05 -18.51 -15.42
CA LYS A 155 -11.06 -17.67 -14.79
C LYS A 155 -10.43 -16.60 -13.89
N LEU A 156 -9.42 -16.95 -13.11
CA LEU A 156 -8.70 -16.01 -12.25
C LEU A 156 -7.97 -14.93 -13.07
N VAL A 157 -7.25 -15.34 -14.12
CA VAL A 157 -6.57 -14.42 -15.04
C VAL A 157 -7.56 -13.47 -15.72
N LYS A 158 -8.72 -13.98 -16.17
CA LYS A 158 -9.79 -13.12 -16.72
C LYS A 158 -10.32 -12.12 -15.67
N THR A 159 -10.38 -12.53 -14.40
CA THR A 159 -10.90 -11.71 -13.29
C THR A 159 -9.97 -10.53 -12.95
N LEU A 160 -8.72 -10.53 -13.39
CA LEU A 160 -7.81 -9.39 -13.21
C LEU A 160 -8.29 -8.12 -13.93
N SER A 161 -9.23 -8.22 -14.88
CA SER A 161 -9.85 -7.07 -15.54
C SER A 161 -11.19 -6.62 -14.92
N HIS A 162 -11.62 -7.26 -13.83
CA HIS A 162 -12.91 -7.00 -13.21
C HIS A 162 -13.02 -5.54 -12.70
N PRO A 163 -14.18 -4.85 -12.85
CA PRO A 163 -14.32 -3.45 -12.45
C PRO A 163 -14.15 -3.20 -10.95
N ASN A 164 -14.57 -4.16 -10.11
CA ASN A 164 -14.37 -4.11 -8.65
C ASN A 164 -12.97 -4.60 -8.26
N GLY A 165 -12.21 -3.75 -7.57
CA GLY A 165 -10.87 -4.03 -7.06
C GLY A 165 -10.77 -5.22 -6.11
N TRP A 166 -11.79 -5.48 -5.29
CA TRP A 166 -11.80 -6.65 -4.41
C TRP A 166 -11.65 -7.96 -5.20
N TRP A 167 -12.29 -8.06 -6.36
CA TRP A 167 -12.20 -9.25 -7.22
C TRP A 167 -10.83 -9.41 -7.85
N ARG A 168 -10.23 -8.29 -8.29
CA ARG A 168 -8.88 -8.31 -8.88
C ARG A 168 -7.84 -8.67 -7.83
N ASP A 169 -7.88 -8.04 -6.67
CA ASP A 169 -6.97 -8.30 -5.55
C ASP A 169 -7.08 -9.77 -5.10
N THR A 170 -8.31 -10.30 -4.97
CA THR A 170 -8.55 -11.70 -4.61
C THR A 170 -8.05 -12.67 -5.69
N ALA A 171 -8.29 -12.37 -6.96
CA ALA A 171 -7.81 -13.21 -8.06
C ALA A 171 -6.27 -13.22 -8.15
N GLN A 172 -5.62 -12.07 -8.01
CA GLN A 172 -4.17 -11.97 -7.94
C GLN A 172 -3.62 -12.79 -6.76
N ARG A 173 -4.17 -12.61 -5.56
CA ARG A 173 -3.75 -13.36 -4.37
C ARG A 173 -3.81 -14.86 -4.62
N LEU A 174 -4.95 -15.36 -5.13
CA LEU A 174 -5.13 -16.79 -5.41
C LEU A 174 -4.16 -17.32 -6.48
N LEU A 175 -3.87 -16.53 -7.51
CA LEU A 175 -2.86 -16.91 -8.52
C LEU A 175 -1.47 -17.08 -7.90
N VAL A 176 -1.08 -16.15 -7.01
CA VAL A 176 0.22 -16.18 -6.32
C VAL A 176 0.28 -17.30 -5.28
N GLU A 177 -0.76 -17.46 -4.45
CA GLU A 177 -0.81 -18.47 -3.39
C GLU A 177 -0.78 -19.90 -3.94
N ARG A 178 -1.49 -20.15 -5.05
CA ARG A 178 -1.57 -21.50 -5.63
C ARG A 178 -0.33 -21.90 -6.44
N ARG A 179 0.44 -20.92 -6.93
CA ARG A 179 1.68 -21.14 -7.70
C ARG A 179 1.55 -22.11 -8.88
N GLU A 180 0.38 -22.17 -9.52
CA GLU A 180 0.14 -23.07 -10.65
C GLU A 180 0.97 -22.64 -11.85
N LYS A 181 1.95 -23.44 -12.30
CA LYS A 181 2.89 -23.08 -13.39
C LYS A 181 2.20 -22.61 -14.68
N LYS A 182 1.03 -23.18 -15.01
CA LYS A 182 0.22 -22.79 -16.18
C LYS A 182 -0.28 -21.34 -16.14
N SER A 183 -0.29 -20.69 -14.96
CA SER A 183 -0.65 -19.27 -14.84
C SER A 183 0.39 -18.33 -15.44
N ILE A 184 1.67 -18.69 -15.43
CA ILE A 184 2.77 -17.84 -15.91
C ILE A 184 2.58 -17.42 -17.38
N PRO A 185 2.43 -18.35 -18.35
CA PRO A 185 2.23 -17.95 -19.75
C PRO A 185 0.94 -17.17 -19.97
N ALA A 186 -0.13 -17.47 -19.21
CA ALA A 186 -1.37 -16.73 -19.27
C ALA A 186 -1.22 -15.28 -18.78
N LEU A 187 -0.47 -15.06 -17.70
CA LEU A 187 -0.18 -13.74 -17.15
C LEU A 187 0.74 -12.92 -18.07
N GLN A 188 1.78 -13.54 -18.64
CA GLN A 188 2.64 -12.90 -19.64
C GLN A 188 1.84 -12.43 -20.86
N LYS A 189 0.89 -13.27 -21.33
CA LYS A 189 -0.03 -12.89 -22.41
C LYS A 189 -0.89 -11.67 -22.03
N VAL A 190 -1.37 -11.59 -20.78
CA VAL A 190 -2.12 -10.41 -20.31
C VAL A 190 -1.28 -9.14 -20.38
N VAL A 191 -0.04 -9.17 -19.90
CA VAL A 191 0.86 -8.01 -19.99
C VAL A 191 1.05 -7.56 -21.44
N ASN A 192 1.24 -8.51 -22.36
CA ASN A 192 1.56 -8.21 -23.76
C ASN A 192 0.37 -7.72 -24.59
N SER A 193 -0.84 -8.23 -24.31
CA SER A 193 -1.96 -8.13 -25.27
C SER A 193 -3.30 -7.65 -24.69
N ALA A 194 -3.45 -7.54 -23.36
CA ALA A 194 -4.72 -7.08 -22.81
C ALA A 194 -4.96 -5.59 -23.13
N ASN A 195 -6.22 -5.18 -23.26
CA ASN A 195 -6.56 -3.76 -23.38
C ASN A 195 -6.75 -3.09 -22.01
N ASN A 196 -7.01 -3.87 -20.96
CA ASN A 196 -7.29 -3.35 -19.63
C ASN A 196 -5.97 -3.15 -18.85
N HIS A 197 -5.62 -1.89 -18.59
CA HIS A 197 -4.41 -1.52 -17.85
C HIS A 197 -4.38 -2.09 -16.42
N LEU A 198 -5.51 -2.18 -15.72
CA LEU A 198 -5.56 -2.77 -14.38
C LEU A 198 -5.21 -4.26 -14.44
N ALA A 199 -5.70 -4.98 -15.45
CA ALA A 199 -5.34 -6.38 -15.65
C ALA A 199 -3.83 -6.57 -15.87
N LYS A 200 -3.19 -5.67 -16.65
CA LYS A 200 -1.74 -5.68 -16.83
C LYS A 200 -0.98 -5.40 -15.53
N VAL A 201 -1.40 -4.40 -14.77
CA VAL A 201 -0.82 -4.08 -13.45
C VAL A 201 -0.89 -5.29 -12.51
N HIS A 202 -2.07 -5.89 -12.39
CA HIS A 202 -2.24 -7.09 -11.57
C HIS A 202 -1.44 -8.28 -12.09
N ALA A 203 -1.30 -8.45 -13.41
CA ALA A 203 -0.51 -9.52 -13.99
C ALA A 203 0.99 -9.35 -13.74
N LEU A 204 1.53 -8.13 -13.80
CA LEU A 204 2.91 -7.83 -13.44
C LEU A 204 3.19 -8.18 -11.97
N TRP A 205 2.30 -7.78 -11.05
CA TRP A 205 2.43 -8.13 -9.63
C TRP A 205 2.22 -9.62 -9.34
N ALA A 206 1.35 -10.30 -10.09
CA ALA A 206 1.20 -11.75 -9.97
C ALA A 206 2.48 -12.48 -10.41
N LEU A 207 3.06 -12.09 -11.55
CA LEU A 207 4.34 -12.65 -12.02
C LEU A 207 5.49 -12.35 -11.05
N GLU A 208 5.47 -11.17 -10.42
CA GLU A 208 6.43 -10.81 -9.37
C GLU A 208 6.33 -11.76 -8.17
N GLY A 209 5.12 -11.97 -7.62
CA GLY A 209 4.90 -12.88 -6.50
C GLY A 209 5.16 -14.36 -6.81
N LEU A 210 5.12 -14.73 -8.09
CA LEU A 210 5.46 -16.05 -8.61
C LEU A 210 6.96 -16.22 -8.91
N ASP A 211 7.77 -15.18 -8.75
CA ASP A 211 9.19 -15.15 -9.16
C ASP A 211 9.39 -15.51 -10.64
N ALA A 212 8.45 -15.07 -11.48
CA ALA A 212 8.36 -15.41 -12.90
C ALA A 212 8.50 -14.20 -13.84
N LEU A 213 8.94 -13.06 -13.30
CA LEU A 213 9.26 -11.88 -14.10
C LEU A 213 10.54 -12.09 -14.91
N ASN A 214 10.52 -11.62 -16.15
CA ASN A 214 11.69 -11.61 -17.03
C ASN A 214 11.79 -10.27 -17.75
N LEU A 215 12.95 -10.01 -18.34
CA LEU A 215 13.24 -8.78 -19.07
C LEU A 215 12.19 -8.50 -20.15
N ALA A 216 11.80 -9.50 -20.95
CA ALA A 216 10.83 -9.31 -22.03
C ALA A 216 9.47 -8.80 -21.52
N THR A 217 8.94 -9.40 -20.45
CA THR A 217 7.67 -9.00 -19.84
C THR A 217 7.75 -7.59 -19.25
N ILE A 218 8.85 -7.28 -18.55
CA ILE A 218 9.09 -5.96 -17.99
C ILE A 218 9.19 -4.92 -19.10
N SER A 219 9.99 -5.17 -20.14
CA SER A 219 10.14 -4.28 -21.29
C SER A 219 8.82 -4.01 -22.00
N ASN A 220 7.92 -4.99 -22.09
CA ASN A 220 6.59 -4.78 -22.66
C ASN A 220 5.73 -3.87 -21.77
N GLY A 221 5.78 -4.05 -20.45
CA GLY A 221 5.09 -3.15 -19.51
C GLY A 221 5.64 -1.72 -19.54
N LEU A 222 6.96 -1.54 -19.71
CA LEU A 222 7.60 -0.23 -19.85
C LEU A 222 7.17 0.52 -21.12
N LYS A 223 6.87 -0.21 -22.19
CA LYS A 223 6.40 0.33 -23.48
C LYS A 223 4.88 0.51 -23.56
N ASP A 224 4.15 0.19 -22.50
CA ASP A 224 2.70 0.30 -22.48
C ASP A 224 2.24 1.76 -22.64
N ALA A 225 1.09 1.96 -23.28
CA ALA A 225 0.52 3.30 -23.46
C ALA A 225 0.02 3.93 -22.16
N HIS A 226 -0.31 3.11 -21.15
CA HIS A 226 -0.86 3.58 -19.88
C HIS A 226 0.23 3.74 -18.82
N GLU A 227 0.32 4.94 -18.26
CA GLU A 227 1.31 5.34 -17.27
C GLU A 227 1.34 4.45 -16.02
N LYS A 228 0.21 3.92 -15.55
CA LYS A 228 0.17 3.02 -14.39
C LYS A 228 0.83 1.67 -14.67
N VAL A 229 0.75 1.18 -15.91
CA VAL A 229 1.44 -0.04 -16.33
C VAL A 229 2.94 0.23 -16.42
N GLN A 230 3.33 1.35 -17.02
CA GLN A 230 4.73 1.79 -17.07
C GLN A 230 5.33 1.94 -15.66
N MET A 231 4.64 2.64 -14.75
CA MET A 231 5.06 2.80 -13.36
C MET A 231 5.19 1.46 -12.64
N THR A 232 4.25 0.53 -12.86
CA THR A 232 4.33 -0.81 -12.27
C THR A 232 5.53 -1.57 -12.83
N ALA A 233 5.73 -1.56 -14.14
CA ALA A 233 6.86 -2.19 -14.81
C ALA A 233 8.20 -1.61 -14.35
N LEU A 234 8.26 -0.28 -14.15
CA LEU A 234 9.38 0.41 -13.53
C LEU A 234 9.63 -0.19 -12.17
N VAL A 235 8.67 -0.20 -11.24
CA VAL A 235 8.86 -0.74 -9.88
C VAL A 235 9.34 -2.19 -9.91
N VAL A 236 8.70 -3.07 -10.68
CA VAL A 236 9.07 -4.49 -10.68
C VAL A 236 10.39 -4.78 -11.40
N SER A 237 10.93 -3.84 -12.19
CA SER A 237 12.26 -3.98 -12.81
C SER A 237 13.41 -4.10 -11.79
N GLN A 238 13.17 -3.73 -10.52
CA GLN A 238 14.09 -4.01 -9.41
C GLN A 238 14.46 -5.49 -9.28
N ARG A 239 13.60 -6.41 -9.75
CA ARG A 239 13.88 -7.85 -9.76
C ARG A 239 15.02 -8.24 -10.70
N LEU A 240 15.36 -7.41 -11.68
CA LEU A 240 16.49 -7.63 -12.60
C LEU A 240 17.82 -7.11 -12.04
N ARG A 241 17.83 -6.62 -10.80
CA ARG A 241 19.05 -6.15 -10.16
C ARG A 241 19.99 -7.31 -9.84
N ALA A 242 21.29 -7.09 -10.06
CA ALA A 242 22.35 -8.06 -9.83
C ALA A 242 22.12 -9.37 -10.61
N THR A 243 21.35 -9.28 -11.70
CA THR A 243 21.16 -10.35 -12.69
C THR A 243 21.97 -10.00 -13.95
N PRO A 244 22.30 -10.98 -14.82
CA PRO A 244 22.91 -10.72 -16.12
C PRO A 244 22.12 -9.74 -17.01
N GLU A 245 20.83 -9.57 -16.75
CA GLU A 245 19.92 -8.69 -17.50
C GLU A 245 19.90 -7.25 -16.98
N GLN A 246 20.61 -6.92 -15.90
CA GLN A 246 20.55 -5.59 -15.26
C GLN A 246 20.82 -4.45 -16.24
N ASP A 247 21.89 -4.55 -17.05
CA ASP A 247 22.29 -3.49 -17.98
C ASP A 247 21.23 -3.29 -19.07
N LYS A 248 20.62 -4.39 -19.54
CA LYS A 248 19.52 -4.34 -20.50
C LYS A 248 18.25 -3.73 -19.88
N ALA A 249 18.01 -3.99 -18.59
CA ALA A 249 16.92 -3.37 -17.86
C ALA A 249 17.14 -1.84 -17.77
N ILE A 250 18.34 -1.40 -17.37
CA ILE A 250 18.70 0.02 -17.33
C ILE A 250 18.49 0.68 -18.69
N ALA A 251 18.99 0.08 -19.77
CA ALA A 251 18.80 0.60 -21.12
C ALA A 251 17.31 0.70 -21.51
N ALA A 252 16.46 -0.23 -21.05
CA ALA A 252 15.02 -0.17 -21.29
C ALA A 252 14.31 0.95 -20.49
N LEU A 253 14.90 1.41 -19.39
CA LEU A 253 14.37 2.47 -18.54
C LEU A 253 14.73 3.88 -19.06
N GLU A 254 15.91 4.04 -19.67
CA GLU A 254 16.43 5.33 -20.14
C GLU A 254 15.43 6.17 -20.96
N PRO A 255 14.70 5.62 -21.96
CA PRO A 255 13.75 6.41 -22.74
C PRO A 255 12.63 7.03 -21.89
N LEU A 256 12.24 6.35 -20.80
CA LEU A 256 11.14 6.80 -19.93
C LEU A 256 11.52 8.00 -19.07
N THR A 257 12.82 8.33 -18.92
CA THR A 257 13.27 9.55 -18.23
C THR A 257 12.77 10.83 -18.92
N LYS A 258 12.40 10.74 -20.21
CA LYS A 258 11.81 11.81 -21.01
C LYS A 258 10.31 11.61 -21.26
N SER A 259 9.64 10.77 -20.46
CA SER A 259 8.19 10.55 -20.59
C SER A 259 7.41 11.85 -20.39
N LYS A 260 6.32 12.00 -21.15
CA LYS A 260 5.35 13.11 -20.97
C LYS A 260 4.69 13.08 -19.59
N PHE A 261 4.63 11.91 -18.95
CA PHE A 261 4.12 11.76 -17.60
C PHE A 261 5.26 12.02 -16.61
N GLU A 262 5.16 13.11 -15.86
CA GLU A 262 6.24 13.57 -14.97
C GLU A 262 6.60 12.51 -13.91
N GLN A 263 5.61 11.77 -13.41
CA GLN A 263 5.83 10.68 -12.45
C GLN A 263 6.62 9.52 -13.04
N VAL A 264 6.35 9.16 -14.31
CA VAL A 264 7.07 8.10 -15.01
C VAL A 264 8.51 8.51 -15.25
N ALA A 265 8.74 9.75 -15.69
CA ALA A 265 10.06 10.32 -15.87
C ALA A 265 10.89 10.29 -14.57
N LYS A 266 10.30 10.81 -13.48
CA LYS A 266 10.93 10.84 -12.15
C LYS A 266 11.22 9.44 -11.62
N LEU A 267 10.26 8.52 -11.72
CA LEU A 267 10.45 7.15 -11.23
C LEU A 267 11.49 6.40 -12.07
N SER A 268 11.53 6.61 -13.39
CA SER A 268 12.53 5.98 -14.24
C SER A 268 13.95 6.42 -13.86
N ASP A 269 14.18 7.73 -13.72
CA ASP A 269 15.47 8.26 -13.26
C ASP A 269 15.86 7.69 -11.89
N GLN A 270 14.93 7.68 -10.94
CA GLN A 270 15.14 7.06 -9.63
C GLN A 270 15.50 5.58 -9.74
N MET A 271 14.85 4.84 -10.63
CA MET A 271 15.07 3.41 -10.76
C MET A 271 16.40 3.08 -11.44
N ILE A 272 16.81 3.83 -12.45
CA ILE A 272 18.14 3.73 -13.07
C ILE A 272 19.22 3.93 -12.01
N LYS A 273 19.08 4.96 -11.16
CA LYS A 273 19.99 5.21 -10.03
C LYS A 273 20.05 4.01 -9.08
N ARG A 274 18.89 3.42 -8.73
CA ARG A 274 18.83 2.22 -7.87
C ARG A 274 19.51 1.01 -8.49
N LEU A 275 19.25 0.72 -9.76
CA LEU A 275 19.83 -0.42 -10.46
C LEU A 275 21.36 -0.27 -10.58
N ASN A 276 21.85 0.94 -10.84
CA ASN A 276 23.27 1.28 -10.82
C ASN A 276 23.91 1.26 -9.41
N GLY A 277 23.13 0.98 -8.36
CA GLY A 277 23.63 1.00 -6.98
C GLY A 277 24.06 2.39 -6.49
N GLN A 278 23.59 3.45 -7.17
CA GLN A 278 23.83 4.83 -6.78
C GLN A 278 23.01 5.17 -5.52
N ILE A 279 23.64 5.93 -4.64
CA ILE A 279 23.07 6.29 -3.35
C ILE A 279 22.03 7.38 -3.57
N ILE A 280 20.81 7.13 -3.12
CA ILE A 280 19.72 8.12 -3.12
C ILE A 280 19.68 8.90 -1.79
N ALA A 281 20.44 8.45 -0.78
CA ALA A 281 20.57 9.14 0.50
C ALA A 281 21.36 10.46 0.35
N LYS A 282 20.94 11.50 1.07
CA LYS A 282 21.58 12.82 1.08
C LYS A 282 22.97 12.83 1.75
N SER A 283 23.43 11.73 2.35
CA SER A 283 24.72 11.67 3.05
C SER A 283 25.38 10.28 3.01
N GLY A 284 26.62 10.26 2.50
CA GLY A 284 27.66 9.24 2.70
C GLY A 284 27.62 8.00 1.79
N GLY A 285 28.81 7.57 1.37
CA GLY A 285 29.10 6.34 0.59
C GLY A 285 29.04 5.06 1.43
N PRO A 286 28.96 3.85 0.85
CA PRO A 286 29.10 2.61 1.62
C PRO A 286 30.39 2.59 2.45
N PRO A 287 30.47 1.78 3.52
CA PRO A 287 31.70 1.59 4.26
C PRO A 287 32.77 1.08 3.29
N LYS A 288 33.97 1.70 3.29
CA LYS A 288 35.08 1.19 2.48
C LYS A 288 35.44 -0.21 2.97
N ILE A 289 35.19 -1.22 2.14
CA ILE A 289 35.59 -2.60 2.42
C ILE A 289 37.12 -2.67 2.33
N LYS A 290 37.80 -2.68 3.48
CA LYS A 290 39.28 -2.64 3.56
C LYS A 290 39.94 -3.84 2.86
N LYS A 291 39.31 -5.01 2.90
CA LYS A 291 39.78 -6.24 2.24
C LYS A 291 38.57 -7.04 1.76
N MET A 292 38.41 -7.15 0.44
CA MET A 292 37.34 -7.97 -0.13
C MET A 292 37.60 -9.46 0.18
N PRO A 293 36.62 -10.21 0.69
CA PRO A 293 36.77 -11.65 0.83
C PRO A 293 37.02 -12.31 -0.52
N LYS A 294 37.72 -13.45 -0.52
CA LYS A 294 37.96 -14.26 -1.73
C LYS A 294 36.84 -15.28 -1.93
N GLY A 295 36.76 -15.84 -3.14
CA GLY A 295 35.84 -16.92 -3.48
C GLY A 295 34.37 -16.49 -3.49
N GLU A 296 33.47 -17.45 -3.29
CA GLU A 296 32.02 -17.26 -3.38
C GLU A 296 31.49 -16.17 -2.43
N HIS A 297 32.06 -16.08 -1.22
CA HIS A 297 31.69 -15.05 -0.26
C HIS A 297 32.03 -13.64 -0.77
N GLY A 298 33.18 -13.47 -1.43
CA GLY A 298 33.55 -12.20 -2.07
C GLY A 298 32.56 -11.78 -3.15
N GLU A 299 32.14 -12.73 -4.00
CA GLU A 299 31.12 -12.48 -5.02
C GLU A 299 29.76 -12.14 -4.41
N SER A 300 29.39 -12.79 -3.29
CA SER A 300 28.17 -12.43 -2.54
C SER A 300 28.24 -11.02 -1.96
N VAL A 301 29.40 -10.62 -1.40
CA VAL A 301 29.59 -9.27 -0.88
C VAL A 301 29.48 -8.24 -2.00
N LYS A 302 30.08 -8.49 -3.18
CA LYS A 302 29.94 -7.62 -4.36
C LYS A 302 28.48 -7.44 -4.77
N ARG A 303 27.68 -8.51 -4.76
CA ARG A 303 26.22 -8.43 -5.01
C ARG A 303 25.47 -7.65 -3.92
N GLY A 304 25.93 -7.73 -2.67
CA GLY A 304 25.31 -7.05 -1.52
C GLY A 304 25.55 -5.54 -1.44
N ILE A 305 26.70 -5.03 -1.91
CA ILE A 305 27.02 -3.59 -1.92
C ILE A 305 25.90 -2.73 -2.55
N PRO A 306 25.45 -2.99 -3.78
CA PRO A 306 24.38 -2.18 -4.37
C PRO A 306 23.09 -2.30 -3.55
N VAL A 307 22.73 -3.49 -3.06
CA VAL A 307 21.54 -3.72 -2.21
C VAL A 307 21.56 -2.80 -0.99
N TYR A 308 22.67 -2.79 -0.26
CA TYR A 308 22.86 -1.92 0.90
C TYR A 308 22.66 -0.44 0.54
N ASN A 309 23.29 0.03 -0.54
CA ASN A 309 23.29 1.44 -0.98
C ASN A 309 21.92 2.01 -1.37
N THR A 310 20.90 1.18 -1.44
CA THR A 310 19.59 1.58 -1.97
C THR A 310 18.44 1.23 -1.05
N LEU A 311 18.57 0.17 -0.25
CA LEU A 311 17.51 -0.28 0.65
C LEU A 311 17.88 -0.02 2.12
N CYS A 312 19.14 -0.30 2.49
CA CYS A 312 19.56 -0.26 3.89
C CYS A 312 20.09 1.12 4.30
N ILE A 313 20.82 1.80 3.40
CA ILE A 313 21.59 3.01 3.71
C ILE A 313 20.73 4.18 4.24
N THR A 314 19.45 4.25 3.87
CA THR A 314 18.54 5.30 4.34
C THR A 314 18.33 5.24 5.85
N CYS A 315 18.32 4.04 6.42
CA CYS A 315 18.14 3.82 7.86
C CYS A 315 19.47 3.55 8.56
N HIS A 316 20.33 2.70 7.96
CA HIS A 316 21.56 2.24 8.58
C HIS A 316 22.79 3.11 8.30
N LEU A 317 22.63 4.15 7.48
CA LEU A 317 23.66 5.10 7.08
C LEU A 317 24.85 4.47 6.35
N ALA A 318 25.64 5.37 5.79
CA ALA A 318 26.86 5.12 5.03
C ALA A 318 27.92 4.30 5.78
N ASP A 319 28.10 4.58 7.07
CA ASP A 319 29.08 3.91 7.92
C ASP A 319 28.51 2.66 8.62
N GLY A 320 27.23 2.35 8.39
CA GLY A 320 26.54 1.23 9.03
C GLY A 320 26.29 1.43 10.50
N LYS A 321 26.42 2.64 11.06
CA LYS A 321 26.18 2.89 12.48
C LYS A 321 24.71 3.07 12.85
N GLY A 322 23.81 3.16 11.87
CA GLY A 322 22.40 3.42 12.15
C GLY A 322 22.10 4.88 12.41
N ALA A 323 20.89 5.29 12.07
CA ALA A 323 20.35 6.59 12.46
C ALA A 323 19.83 6.51 13.90
N GLU A 324 20.27 7.45 14.74
CA GLU A 324 19.87 7.54 16.15
C GLU A 324 18.34 7.54 16.29
N ASN A 325 17.82 6.72 17.21
CA ASN A 325 16.39 6.51 17.46
C ASN A 325 15.55 6.00 16.27
N LEU A 326 16.18 5.55 15.17
CA LEU A 326 15.47 5.01 14.00
C LEU A 326 15.94 3.60 13.64
N ALA A 327 17.24 3.36 13.58
CA ALA A 327 17.77 2.06 13.16
C ALA A 327 19.10 1.74 13.87
N PRO A 328 19.31 0.47 14.26
CA PRO A 328 20.52 0.06 14.98
C PRO A 328 21.77 0.01 14.08
N PRO A 329 22.97 0.00 14.68
CA PRO A 329 24.21 -0.27 13.95
C PRO A 329 24.21 -1.69 13.36
N LEU A 330 24.68 -1.80 12.12
CA LEU A 330 25.03 -3.06 11.46
C LEU A 330 26.55 -3.26 11.45
N ALA A 331 27.31 -2.17 11.32
CA ALA A 331 28.77 -2.22 11.35
C ALA A 331 29.26 -2.59 12.75
N ASN A 332 30.13 -3.60 12.84
CA ASN A 332 30.69 -4.12 14.09
C ASN A 332 29.65 -4.59 15.12
N SER A 333 28.41 -4.86 14.68
CA SER A 333 27.38 -5.36 15.57
C SER A 333 27.56 -6.86 15.81
N ASP A 334 27.55 -7.26 17.08
CA ASP A 334 27.58 -8.65 17.54
C ASP A 334 26.41 -9.46 16.98
N TRP A 335 25.32 -8.78 16.63
CA TRP A 335 24.13 -9.38 16.02
C TRP A 335 24.35 -9.77 14.57
N VAL A 336 25.22 -9.05 13.86
CA VAL A 336 25.53 -9.29 12.45
C VAL A 336 26.79 -10.17 12.30
N GLN A 337 27.81 -9.93 13.12
CA GLN A 337 29.08 -10.66 13.05
C GLN A 337 29.10 -11.98 13.83
N GLY A 338 28.09 -12.21 14.69
CA GLY A 338 27.96 -13.42 15.49
C GLY A 338 27.36 -14.59 14.70
N SER A 339 26.32 -15.20 15.27
CA SER A 339 25.70 -16.41 14.70
C SER A 339 24.87 -16.11 13.44
N GLN A 340 25.18 -16.78 12.34
CA GLN A 340 24.34 -16.76 11.13
C GLN A 340 22.93 -17.30 11.39
N GLU A 341 22.78 -18.28 12.29
CA GLU A 341 21.45 -18.77 12.67
C GLU A 341 20.59 -17.68 13.29
N ARG A 342 21.19 -16.74 14.04
CA ARG A 342 20.46 -15.62 14.63
C ARG A 342 19.85 -14.75 13.53
N LEU A 343 20.63 -14.41 12.51
CA LEU A 343 20.14 -13.62 11.38
C LEU A 343 19.05 -14.35 10.60
N ILE A 344 19.22 -15.67 10.39
CA ILE A 344 18.20 -16.51 9.75
C ILE A 344 16.90 -16.52 10.57
N ARG A 345 16.98 -16.70 11.89
CA ARG A 345 15.80 -16.69 12.77
C ARG A 345 15.12 -15.32 12.82
N ILE A 346 15.86 -14.22 12.82
CA ILE A 346 15.29 -12.86 12.74
C ILE A 346 14.55 -12.68 11.41
N ALA A 347 15.10 -13.15 10.29
CA ALA A 347 14.44 -13.08 9.00
C ALA A 347 13.16 -13.93 8.93
N LEU A 348 13.14 -15.11 9.58
CA LEU A 348 12.01 -16.04 9.56
C LEU A 348 10.91 -15.72 10.58
N HIS A 349 11.27 -15.24 11.76
CA HIS A 349 10.35 -15.07 12.90
C HIS A 349 10.17 -13.60 13.32
N GLY A 350 10.93 -12.69 12.72
CA GLY A 350 11.03 -11.32 13.19
C GLY A 350 11.84 -11.21 14.49
N VAL A 351 11.96 -9.99 15.00
CA VAL A 351 12.53 -9.69 16.31
C VAL A 351 11.50 -8.90 17.11
N GLN A 352 11.33 -9.24 18.38
CA GLN A 352 10.42 -8.56 19.29
C GLN A 352 11.11 -8.28 20.63
N GLY A 353 10.69 -7.20 21.29
CA GLY A 353 11.26 -6.77 22.56
C GLY A 353 12.49 -5.87 22.41
N PRO A 354 13.01 -5.35 23.53
CA PRO A 354 14.20 -4.51 23.53
C PRO A 354 15.43 -5.30 23.06
N ILE A 355 16.21 -4.70 22.18
CA ILE A 355 17.48 -5.24 21.71
C ILE A 355 18.63 -4.38 22.26
N LYS A 356 19.66 -5.04 22.79
CA LYS A 356 20.91 -4.38 23.16
C LYS A 356 21.82 -4.41 21.94
N VAL A 357 22.06 -3.24 21.35
CA VAL A 357 22.84 -3.05 20.12
C VAL A 357 24.09 -2.23 20.36
#